data_AF-A0AAJ0CSE2-F1
#
_entry.id   AF-A0AAJ0CSE2-F1
#
_cell.length_a   1.000
_cell.length_b   1.000
_cell.length_c   1.000
_cell.angle_alpha   90.00
_cell.angle_beta   90.00
_cell.angle_gamma   90.00
#
_symmetry.space_group_name_H-M   'P 1'
#
loop_
_entity.id
_entity.type
_entity.pdbx_description
1 polymer ?
#
loop_
_entity_poly.entity_id
_entity_poly.type
_entity_poly.pdbx_seq_one_letter_code
_entity_poly.pdbx_strand_id
1 'polypeptide(L)'
;MCVEYKRDHLFSLTDNAEHDRRRKLGFDGTGSSKFEISVYRCLGDSLNPIRSKFLSSNTKVVPVDMATKVQYFTHDTISTTTFSRAFGMIQNDTDANNYIQPTKEGFSMGNIALALGLVKLTQLPLIGEMLSPSPKDETGYGKMLAECVSMIESRATNRVDSQDGMLGSFIRHGLSGGELRSEILDAVVIGSFAPCHAICVAILLITTNSHVHSKLCREIDNAVRDGKALPINGIKWLVTA
;
A
#
# COMPACT_ATOMS: atom_id res chain seq x y z
N MET A 1 -13.61 -12.78 -13.70
CA MET A 1 -13.65 -11.85 -14.84
C MET A 1 -12.25 -11.32 -15.03
N CYS A 2 -11.48 -11.89 -15.95
CA CYS A 2 -10.07 -11.58 -16.17
C CYS A 2 -9.83 -10.05 -16.31
N VAL A 3 -9.18 -9.42 -15.33
CA VAL A 3 -8.79 -7.99 -15.39
C VAL A 3 -7.40 -7.85 -16.02
N GLU A 4 -6.46 -8.75 -15.68
CA GLU A 4 -5.23 -8.95 -16.44
C GLU A 4 -5.54 -9.66 -17.78
N TYR A 5 -4.85 -9.27 -18.84
CA TYR A 5 -5.02 -9.92 -20.15
C TYR A 5 -4.52 -11.37 -20.09
N LYS A 6 -5.41 -12.32 -20.40
CA LYS A 6 -5.16 -13.77 -20.40
C LYS A 6 -4.82 -14.42 -19.05
N ARG A 7 -4.90 -13.70 -17.92
CA ARG A 7 -4.68 -14.26 -16.57
C ARG A 7 -5.64 -13.72 -15.54
N ASP A 8 -6.14 -14.61 -14.69
CA ASP A 8 -6.95 -14.23 -13.54
C ASP A 8 -6.06 -14.18 -12.30
N HIS A 9 -6.24 -13.14 -11.50
CA HIS A 9 -5.54 -12.92 -10.25
C HIS A 9 -6.58 -12.88 -9.11
N LEU A 10 -6.15 -12.92 -7.86
CA LEU A 10 -7.03 -13.12 -6.71
C LEU A 10 -8.22 -12.15 -6.69
N PHE A 11 -8.02 -10.90 -7.08
CA PHE A 11 -9.07 -9.88 -7.09
C PHE A 11 -10.21 -10.16 -8.07
N SER A 12 -9.92 -10.80 -9.20
CA SER A 12 -10.85 -10.95 -10.31
C SER A 12 -11.40 -12.37 -10.48
N LEU A 13 -10.87 -13.30 -9.69
CA LEU A 13 -11.23 -14.70 -9.67
C LEU A 13 -12.65 -14.93 -9.15
N THR A 14 -13.48 -15.60 -9.94
CA THR A 14 -14.89 -15.87 -9.61
C THR A 14 -15.15 -17.29 -9.09
N ASP A 15 -14.16 -18.17 -9.21
CA ASP A 15 -14.22 -19.51 -8.60
C ASP A 15 -13.92 -19.39 -7.10
N ASN A 16 -14.94 -19.61 -6.27
CA ASN A 16 -14.84 -19.49 -4.82
C ASN A 16 -13.81 -20.46 -4.21
N ALA A 17 -13.70 -21.68 -4.72
CA ALA A 17 -12.80 -22.68 -4.15
C ALA A 17 -11.34 -22.30 -4.43
N GLU A 18 -11.05 -21.87 -5.66
CA GLU A 18 -9.72 -21.40 -6.03
C GLU A 18 -9.39 -20.06 -5.34
N HIS A 19 -10.36 -19.16 -5.20
CA HIS A 19 -10.19 -17.90 -4.48
C HIS A 19 -9.85 -18.16 -3.00
N ASP A 20 -10.58 -19.06 -2.35
CA ASP A 20 -10.31 -19.43 -0.95
C ASP A 20 -8.98 -20.17 -0.76
N ARG A 21 -8.50 -20.88 -1.78
CA ARG A 21 -7.15 -21.45 -1.77
C ARG A 21 -6.09 -20.36 -1.91
N ARG A 22 -6.23 -19.45 -2.88
CA ARG A 22 -5.24 -18.41 -3.19
C ARG A 22 -5.12 -17.33 -2.11
N ARG A 23 -6.23 -16.89 -1.51
CA ARG A 23 -6.22 -15.88 -0.43
C ARG A 23 -5.35 -16.29 0.77
N LYS A 24 -5.16 -17.59 0.99
CA LYS A 24 -4.38 -18.12 2.13
C LYS A 24 -2.87 -18.09 1.88
N LEU A 25 -2.42 -17.91 0.64
CA LEU A 25 -1.00 -17.99 0.26
C LEU A 25 -0.20 -16.74 0.68
N GLY A 26 -0.86 -15.57 0.73
CA GLY A 26 -0.23 -14.29 1.05
C GLY A 26 -0.27 -13.91 2.54
N PHE A 27 -1.10 -14.57 3.33
CA PHE A 27 -1.32 -14.30 4.76
C PHE A 27 -1.48 -15.62 5.52
N ASP A 28 -0.37 -16.32 5.76
CA ASP A 28 -0.34 -17.56 6.55
C ASP A 28 -0.25 -17.31 8.08
N GLY A 29 -0.31 -16.05 8.51
CA GLY A 29 -0.23 -15.64 9.92
C GLY A 29 1.16 -15.76 10.54
N THR A 30 2.14 -16.36 9.85
CA THR A 30 3.50 -16.59 10.38
C THR A 30 4.44 -15.40 10.16
N GLY A 31 4.08 -14.45 9.29
CA GLY A 31 4.85 -13.23 9.00
C GLY A 31 4.53 -11.99 9.86
N SER A 32 3.70 -12.13 10.91
CA SER A 32 3.11 -10.99 11.63
C SER A 32 4.10 -10.11 12.40
N SER A 33 5.18 -10.68 12.95
CA SER A 33 6.12 -9.92 13.78
C SER A 33 6.97 -8.93 12.97
N LYS A 34 7.50 -9.35 11.81
CA LYS A 34 8.26 -8.46 10.90
C LYS A 34 7.36 -7.45 10.20
N PHE A 35 6.08 -7.79 10.00
CA PHE A 35 5.08 -6.87 9.46
C PHE A 35 4.88 -5.66 10.38
N GLU A 36 4.58 -5.92 11.66
CA GLU A 36 4.33 -4.85 12.63
C GLU A 36 5.56 -3.93 12.80
N ILE A 37 6.77 -4.50 12.86
CA ILE A 37 8.02 -3.73 12.90
C ILE A 37 8.16 -2.83 11.67
N SER A 38 7.85 -3.35 10.48
CA SER A 38 7.93 -2.59 9.22
C SER A 38 6.93 -1.43 9.20
N VAL A 39 5.71 -1.67 9.68
CA VAL A 39 4.67 -0.63 9.82
C VAL A 39 5.13 0.46 10.78
N TYR A 40 5.64 0.12 11.97
CA TYR A 40 6.13 1.10 12.93
C TYR A 40 7.30 1.93 12.39
N ARG A 41 8.23 1.28 11.66
CA ARG A 41 9.34 1.98 11.02
C ARG A 41 8.83 3.00 10.00
N CYS A 42 7.98 2.58 9.06
CA CYS A 42 7.39 3.46 8.06
C CYS A 42 6.56 4.58 8.69
N LEU A 43 5.89 4.33 9.82
CA LEU A 43 5.16 5.34 10.58
C LEU A 43 6.11 6.38 11.20
N GLY A 44 7.22 5.93 11.79
CA GLY A 44 8.26 6.84 12.29
C GLY A 44 8.84 7.73 11.17
N ASP A 45 9.15 7.11 10.04
CA ASP A 45 9.68 7.80 8.86
C ASP A 45 8.68 8.84 8.31
N SER A 46 7.38 8.54 8.32
CA SER A 46 6.33 9.47 7.83
C SER A 46 6.05 10.63 8.78
N LEU A 47 6.20 10.43 10.10
CA LEU A 47 6.02 11.48 11.10
C LEU A 47 7.18 12.47 11.15
N ASN A 48 8.40 12.07 10.78
CA ASN A 48 9.59 12.93 10.85
C ASN A 48 9.47 14.20 9.99
N PRO A 49 9.07 14.15 8.70
CA PRO A 49 8.79 15.33 7.89
C PRO A 49 7.66 16.20 8.48
N ILE A 50 6.60 15.60 9.02
CA ILE A 50 5.48 16.33 9.65
C ILE A 50 5.98 17.18 10.83
N ARG A 51 6.86 16.60 11.65
CA ARG A 51 7.42 17.27 12.84
C ARG A 51 8.50 18.31 12.53
N SER A 52 9.09 18.30 11.33
CA SER A 52 10.23 19.17 11.00
C SER A 52 9.93 20.21 9.93
N LYS A 53 9.17 19.84 8.89
CA LYS A 53 8.91 20.68 7.72
C LYS A 53 7.54 21.35 7.74
N PHE A 54 6.57 20.74 8.41
CA PHE A 54 5.16 21.10 8.27
C PHE A 54 4.52 21.69 9.54
N LEU A 55 5.34 22.19 10.47
CA LEU A 55 4.85 22.86 11.66
C LEU A 55 4.38 24.29 11.32
N SER A 56 3.13 24.58 11.67
CA SER A 56 2.62 25.95 11.66
C SER A 56 3.12 26.72 12.89
N SER A 57 3.23 28.04 12.76
CA SER A 57 3.53 28.97 13.86
C SER A 57 2.38 29.96 14.04
N ASN A 58 2.43 30.76 15.12
CA ASN A 58 1.46 31.84 15.34
C ASN A 58 1.43 32.88 14.20
N THR A 59 2.45 32.91 13.34
CA THR A 59 2.59 33.88 12.25
C THR A 59 2.44 33.26 10.86
N LYS A 60 2.48 31.92 10.74
CA LYS A 60 2.45 31.23 9.46
C LYS A 60 1.79 29.86 9.57
N VAL A 61 0.72 29.67 8.81
CA VAL A 61 0.12 28.35 8.58
C VAL A 61 0.88 27.64 7.46
N VAL A 62 1.29 26.40 7.71
CA VAL A 62 1.91 25.51 6.72
C VAL A 62 0.93 24.37 6.44
N PRO A 63 0.12 24.45 5.37
CA PRO A 63 -0.83 23.40 5.05
C PRO A 63 -0.11 22.13 4.58
N VAL A 64 -0.68 20.97 4.92
CA VAL A 64 -0.24 19.66 4.44
C VAL A 64 -1.41 18.95 3.81
N ASP A 65 -1.21 18.45 2.60
CA ASP A 65 -2.10 17.44 2.05
C ASP A 65 -1.83 16.10 2.75
N MET A 66 -2.61 15.84 3.80
CA MET A 66 -2.52 14.59 4.56
C MET A 66 -2.86 13.37 3.73
N ALA A 67 -3.73 13.49 2.71
CA ALA A 67 -4.07 12.35 1.87
C ALA A 67 -2.86 11.89 1.05
N THR A 68 -2.11 12.84 0.50
CA THR A 68 -0.85 12.54 -0.19
C THR A 68 0.18 11.89 0.75
N LYS A 69 0.35 12.39 1.99
CA LYS A 69 1.31 11.80 2.94
C LYS A 69 0.92 10.40 3.39
N VAL A 70 -0.37 10.17 3.64
CA VAL A 70 -0.92 8.84 3.94
C VAL A 70 -0.72 7.89 2.76
N GLN A 71 -0.89 8.38 1.53
CA GLN A 71 -0.65 7.58 0.34
C GLN A 71 0.82 7.15 0.23
N TYR A 72 1.78 8.05 0.43
CA TYR A 72 3.20 7.68 0.47
C TYR A 72 3.50 6.66 1.58
N PHE A 73 2.89 6.85 2.76
CA PHE A 73 3.03 5.93 3.87
C PHE A 73 2.55 4.51 3.53
N THR A 74 1.38 4.34 2.93
CA THR A 74 0.86 3.00 2.61
C THR A 74 1.65 2.32 1.50
N HIS A 75 2.07 3.06 0.47
CA HIS A 75 2.93 2.55 -0.60
C HIS A 75 4.29 2.08 -0.08
N ASP A 76 4.96 2.85 0.77
CA ASP A 76 6.24 2.44 1.36
C ASP A 76 6.09 1.31 2.39
N THR A 77 4.95 1.25 3.09
CA THR A 77 4.66 0.18 4.05
C THR A 77 4.45 -1.17 3.35
N ILE A 78 3.65 -1.21 2.28
CA ILE A 78 3.40 -2.46 1.55
C ILE A 78 4.63 -2.93 0.79
N SER A 79 5.38 -2.02 0.15
CA SER A 79 6.63 -2.39 -0.53
C SER A 79 7.68 -2.88 0.46
N THR A 80 7.84 -2.24 1.62
CA THR A 80 8.70 -2.73 2.69
C THR A 80 8.28 -4.11 3.18
N THR A 81 6.99 -4.31 3.43
CA THR A 81 6.49 -5.60 3.93
C THR A 81 6.70 -6.74 2.93
N THR A 82 6.49 -6.44 1.65
CA THR A 82 6.50 -7.45 0.59
C THR A 82 7.92 -7.75 0.12
N PHE A 83 8.76 -6.72 -0.01
CA PHE A 83 10.09 -6.82 -0.62
C PHE A 83 11.25 -6.54 0.35
N SER A 84 10.97 -6.13 1.58
CA SER A 84 11.96 -5.53 2.50
C SER A 84 12.68 -4.31 1.93
N ARG A 85 12.08 -3.67 0.92
CA ARG A 85 12.56 -2.44 0.27
C ARG A 85 11.38 -1.52 0.04
N ALA A 86 11.49 -0.27 0.49
CA ALA A 86 10.48 0.75 0.24
C ALA A 86 10.58 1.29 -1.20
N PHE A 87 9.49 1.85 -1.73
CA PHE A 87 9.56 2.65 -2.97
C PHE A 87 10.27 4.00 -2.75
N GLY A 88 10.34 4.47 -1.50
CA GLY A 88 11.05 5.69 -1.11
C GLY A 88 10.21 6.95 -1.19
N MET A 89 8.88 6.81 -1.25
CA MET A 89 7.95 7.94 -1.35
C MET A 89 7.96 8.82 -0.10
N ILE A 90 8.07 8.22 1.09
CA ILE A 90 8.15 8.96 2.35
C ILE A 90 9.44 9.80 2.40
N GLN A 91 10.57 9.18 2.08
CA GLN A 91 11.89 9.80 2.18
C GLN A 91 12.05 10.95 1.18
N ASN A 92 11.64 10.73 -0.07
CA ASN A 92 11.78 11.71 -1.14
C ASN A 92 10.66 12.76 -1.12
N ASP A 93 9.57 12.49 -0.40
CA ASP A 93 8.35 13.30 -0.38
C ASP A 93 7.72 13.49 -1.77
N THR A 94 7.86 12.48 -2.63
CA THR A 94 7.41 12.49 -4.02
C THR A 94 6.80 11.15 -4.41
N ASP A 95 5.93 11.18 -5.43
CA ASP A 95 5.51 9.96 -6.13
C ASP A 95 6.69 9.46 -6.97
N ALA A 96 7.48 8.55 -6.38
CA ALA A 96 8.82 8.15 -6.82
C ALA A 96 8.99 8.01 -8.35
N ASN A 97 8.04 7.35 -9.03
CA ASN A 97 8.04 7.22 -10.49
C ASN A 97 6.66 7.49 -11.10
N ASN A 98 5.90 8.43 -10.51
CA ASN A 98 4.53 8.73 -10.92
C ASN A 98 3.63 7.48 -10.96
N TYR A 99 3.66 6.66 -9.91
CA TYR A 99 2.86 5.44 -9.82
C TYR A 99 1.38 5.75 -9.59
N ILE A 100 1.08 6.78 -8.80
CA ILE A 100 -0.23 6.94 -8.19
C ILE A 100 -1.27 7.37 -9.21
N GLN A 101 -1.04 8.50 -9.89
CA GLN A 101 -2.03 9.12 -10.74
C GLN A 101 -2.40 8.24 -11.96
N PRO A 102 -1.44 7.71 -12.74
CA PRO A 102 -1.77 6.84 -13.86
C PRO A 102 -2.46 5.53 -13.43
N THR A 103 -2.15 5.02 -12.23
CA THR A 103 -2.83 3.83 -11.70
C THR A 103 -4.29 4.13 -11.35
N LYS A 104 -4.60 5.31 -10.77
CA LYS A 104 -5.99 5.76 -10.53
C LYS A 104 -6.78 5.91 -11.83
N GLU A 105 -6.13 6.45 -12.87
CA GLU A 105 -6.72 6.57 -14.21
C GLU A 105 -7.00 5.19 -14.81
N GLY A 106 -6.06 4.25 -14.68
CA GLY A 106 -6.25 2.84 -15.06
C GLY A 106 -7.45 2.18 -14.37
N PHE A 107 -7.62 2.37 -13.06
CA PHE A 107 -8.81 1.87 -12.34
C PHE A 107 -10.09 2.53 -12.83
N SER A 108 -10.06 3.84 -13.09
CA SER A 108 -11.23 4.56 -13.59
C SER A 108 -11.65 4.04 -14.96
N MET A 109 -10.69 3.83 -15.86
CA MET A 109 -10.93 3.21 -17.17
C MET A 109 -11.46 1.79 -17.04
N GLY A 110 -10.88 0.97 -16.16
CA GLY A 110 -11.34 -0.39 -15.89
C GLY A 110 -12.78 -0.43 -15.37
N ASN A 111 -13.13 0.45 -14.45
CA ASN A 111 -14.50 0.58 -13.92
C ASN A 111 -15.50 1.03 -14.98
N ILE A 112 -15.12 1.96 -15.87
CA ILE A 112 -15.95 2.38 -17.00
C ILE A 112 -16.16 1.21 -17.96
N ALA A 113 -15.10 0.49 -18.31
CA ALA A 113 -15.19 -0.68 -19.18
C ALA A 113 -16.08 -1.76 -18.58
N LEU A 114 -16.01 -1.99 -17.26
CA LEU A 114 -16.90 -2.87 -16.53
C LEU A 114 -18.36 -2.41 -16.58
N ALA A 115 -18.62 -1.15 -16.22
CA ALA A 115 -19.98 -0.59 -16.19
C ALA A 115 -20.67 -0.64 -17.56
N LEU A 116 -19.90 -0.48 -18.64
CA LEU A 116 -20.39 -0.53 -20.02
C LEU A 116 -20.41 -1.95 -20.62
N GLY A 117 -19.99 -2.98 -19.87
CA GLY A 117 -19.92 -4.37 -20.36
C GLY A 117 -18.83 -4.61 -21.42
N LEU A 118 -17.85 -3.71 -21.53
CA LEU A 118 -16.77 -3.73 -22.53
C LEU A 118 -15.58 -4.60 -22.13
N VAL A 119 -15.60 -5.24 -20.96
CA VAL A 119 -14.47 -6.07 -20.47
C VAL A 119 -14.14 -7.21 -21.42
N LYS A 120 -15.11 -7.76 -22.16
CA LYS A 120 -14.82 -8.80 -23.16
C LYS A 120 -13.91 -8.27 -24.29
N LEU A 121 -13.95 -6.97 -24.58
CA LEU A 121 -13.09 -6.35 -25.59
C LEU A 121 -11.64 -6.22 -25.11
N THR A 122 -11.42 -6.02 -23.81
CA THR A 122 -10.07 -5.96 -23.22
C THR A 122 -9.36 -7.32 -23.24
N GLN A 123 -10.08 -8.40 -23.56
CA GLN A 123 -9.53 -9.74 -23.73
C GLN A 123 -9.28 -10.12 -25.19
N LEU A 124 -9.62 -9.26 -26.16
CA LEU A 124 -9.32 -9.49 -27.57
C LEU A 124 -7.82 -9.31 -27.84
N PRO A 125 -7.19 -10.09 -28.73
CA PRO A 125 -5.74 -10.13 -28.80
C PRO A 125 -5.04 -8.80 -29.04
N LEU A 126 -5.54 -8.00 -29.99
CA LEU A 126 -4.98 -6.71 -30.36
C LEU A 126 -5.31 -5.61 -29.34
N ILE A 127 -6.56 -5.59 -28.85
CA ILE A 127 -7.05 -4.56 -27.93
C ILE A 127 -6.48 -4.78 -26.53
N GLY A 128 -6.50 -6.03 -26.06
CA GLY A 128 -5.96 -6.41 -24.76
C GLY A 128 -4.46 -6.19 -24.67
N GLU A 129 -3.69 -6.55 -25.70
CA GLU A 129 -2.25 -6.29 -25.71
C GLU A 129 -1.93 -4.79 -25.71
N MET A 130 -2.70 -3.98 -26.46
CA MET A 130 -2.52 -2.53 -26.49
C MET A 130 -2.90 -1.83 -25.18
N LEU A 131 -3.93 -2.31 -24.47
CA LEU A 131 -4.41 -1.73 -23.22
C LEU A 131 -3.70 -2.28 -21.99
N SER A 132 -2.97 -3.39 -22.12
CA SER A 132 -2.28 -4.01 -21.00
C SER A 132 -1.09 -3.15 -20.56
N PRO A 133 -0.95 -2.86 -19.26
CA PRO A 133 0.24 -2.22 -18.74
C PRO A 133 1.49 -3.03 -19.08
N SER A 134 2.56 -2.33 -19.45
CA SER A 134 3.81 -2.96 -19.88
C SER A 134 4.93 -2.63 -18.91
N PRO A 135 5.83 -3.59 -18.58
CA PRO A 135 7.06 -3.27 -17.85
C PRO A 135 7.97 -2.27 -18.56
N LYS A 136 7.70 -1.97 -19.84
CA LYS A 136 8.42 -0.96 -20.62
C LYS A 136 7.88 0.45 -20.41
N ASP A 137 6.74 0.60 -19.73
CA ASP A 137 6.16 1.91 -19.46
C ASP A 137 7.10 2.70 -18.54
N GLU A 138 7.35 3.96 -18.89
CA GLU A 138 8.26 4.81 -18.12
C GLU A 138 7.64 5.31 -16.80
N THR A 139 6.32 5.27 -16.69
CA THR A 139 5.55 5.75 -15.52
C THR A 139 4.37 4.83 -15.18
N GLY A 140 3.69 5.09 -14.06
CA GLY A 140 2.41 4.45 -13.74
C GLY A 140 2.51 2.98 -13.36
N TYR A 141 1.42 2.24 -13.62
CA TYR A 141 1.29 0.83 -13.26
C TYR A 141 2.35 -0.05 -13.93
N GLY A 142 2.67 0.18 -15.20
CA GLY A 142 3.70 -0.58 -15.92
C GLY A 142 5.12 -0.37 -15.35
N LYS A 143 5.45 0.87 -14.96
CA LYS A 143 6.71 1.15 -14.26
C LYS A 143 6.74 0.52 -12.86
N MET A 144 5.62 0.55 -12.12
CA MET A 144 5.49 -0.13 -10.83
C MET A 144 5.66 -1.64 -10.98
N LEU A 145 5.11 -2.22 -12.05
CA LEU A 145 5.29 -3.62 -12.41
C LEU A 145 6.78 -3.95 -12.64
N ALA A 146 7.48 -3.14 -13.44
CA ALA A 146 8.92 -3.32 -13.67
C ALA A 146 9.74 -3.25 -12.38
N GLU A 147 9.42 -2.29 -11.50
CA GLU A 147 10.08 -2.12 -10.21
C GLU A 147 9.84 -3.33 -9.29
N CYS A 148 8.59 -3.80 -9.18
CA CYS A 148 8.26 -4.99 -8.39
C CYS A 148 8.98 -6.24 -8.92
N VAL A 149 9.05 -6.42 -10.24
CA VAL A 149 9.80 -7.53 -10.86
C VAL A 149 11.29 -7.44 -10.50
N SER A 150 11.88 -6.25 -10.60
CA SER A 150 13.28 -6.03 -10.18
C SER A 150 13.51 -6.36 -8.70
N MET A 151 12.57 -5.97 -7.82
CA MET A 151 12.63 -6.31 -6.39
C MET A 151 12.56 -7.82 -6.15
N ILE A 152 11.67 -8.53 -6.85
CA ILE A 152 11.56 -10.00 -6.77
C ILE A 152 12.87 -10.66 -7.22
N GLU A 153 13.42 -10.25 -8.37
CA GLU A 153 14.65 -10.81 -8.92
C GLU A 153 15.86 -10.55 -8.01
N SER A 154 15.97 -9.35 -7.45
CA SER A 154 17.03 -9.00 -6.49
C SER A 154 16.99 -9.83 -5.19
N ARG A 155 15.82 -10.35 -4.82
CA ARG A 155 15.66 -11.27 -3.69
C ARG A 155 15.90 -12.71 -4.08
N ALA A 156 15.54 -13.12 -5.29
CA ALA A 156 15.79 -14.49 -5.75
C ALA A 156 17.30 -14.84 -5.76
N THR A 157 18.16 -13.85 -5.97
CA THR A 157 19.62 -14.01 -5.87
C THR A 157 20.13 -14.12 -4.42
N ASN A 158 19.40 -13.59 -3.43
CA ASN A 158 19.74 -13.62 -2.01
C ASN A 158 18.83 -14.59 -1.24
N ARG A 159 19.26 -15.86 -1.14
CA ARG A 159 18.48 -16.98 -0.58
C ARG A 159 17.95 -16.81 0.85
N VAL A 160 18.58 -15.95 1.66
CA VAL A 160 18.18 -15.66 3.05
C VAL A 160 16.99 -14.68 3.07
N ASP A 161 17.02 -13.65 2.22
CA ASP A 161 15.98 -12.63 2.15
C ASP A 161 14.74 -13.10 1.39
N SER A 162 14.88 -14.08 0.49
CA SER A 162 13.78 -14.62 -0.31
C SER A 162 12.73 -15.38 0.50
N GLN A 163 12.99 -15.69 1.76
CA GLN A 163 12.08 -16.41 2.66
C GLN A 163 11.27 -15.48 3.58
N ASP A 164 11.55 -14.17 3.59
CA ASP A 164 10.89 -13.23 4.52
C ASP A 164 9.74 -12.44 3.88
N GLY A 165 8.75 -12.08 4.70
CA GLY A 165 7.62 -11.24 4.29
C GLY A 165 6.65 -11.93 3.32
N MET A 166 5.85 -11.12 2.63
CA MET A 166 4.77 -11.63 1.77
C MET A 166 5.29 -12.38 0.54
N LEU A 167 6.38 -11.90 -0.09
CA LEU A 167 7.04 -12.60 -1.21
C LEU A 167 7.54 -13.99 -0.78
N GLY A 168 8.16 -14.10 0.39
CA GLY A 168 8.60 -15.40 0.93
C GLY A 168 7.43 -16.34 1.22
N SER A 169 6.30 -15.81 1.72
CA SER A 169 5.06 -16.58 1.91
C SER A 169 4.57 -17.18 0.60
N PHE A 170 4.47 -16.38 -0.47
CA PHE A 170 4.01 -16.88 -1.76
C PHE A 170 4.96 -17.94 -2.34
N ILE A 171 6.28 -17.75 -2.25
CA ILE A 171 7.28 -18.73 -2.70
C ILE A 171 7.16 -20.05 -1.91
N ARG A 172 7.01 -20.00 -0.58
CA ARG A 172 6.82 -21.20 0.26
C ARG A 172 5.59 -22.01 -0.13
N HIS A 173 4.55 -21.33 -0.61
CA HIS A 173 3.33 -21.96 -1.08
C HIS A 173 3.38 -22.40 -2.57
N GLY A 174 4.57 -22.36 -3.18
CA GLY A 174 4.82 -22.92 -4.51
C GLY A 174 4.51 -21.99 -5.68
N LEU A 175 4.20 -20.72 -5.45
CA LEU A 175 4.03 -19.75 -6.53
C LEU A 175 5.38 -19.41 -7.16
N SER A 176 5.42 -19.35 -8.48
CA SER A 176 6.62 -19.01 -9.24
C SER A 176 6.29 -18.29 -10.55
N GLY A 177 7.31 -17.70 -11.19
CA GLY A 177 7.20 -17.11 -12.52
C GLY A 177 6.11 -16.05 -12.64
N GLY A 178 5.24 -16.19 -13.64
CA GLY A 178 4.16 -15.24 -13.92
C GLY A 178 3.10 -15.17 -12.82
N GLU A 179 2.74 -16.30 -12.21
CA GLU A 179 1.72 -16.36 -11.16
C GLU A 179 2.18 -15.61 -9.90
N LEU A 180 3.44 -15.82 -9.49
CA LEU A 180 4.02 -15.08 -8.37
C LEU A 180 4.03 -13.57 -8.63
N ARG A 181 4.36 -13.16 -9.87
CA ARG A 181 4.37 -11.74 -10.26
C ARG A 181 2.98 -11.14 -10.15
N SER A 182 1.96 -11.77 -10.74
CA SER A 182 0.57 -11.27 -10.70
C SER A 182 0.05 -11.15 -9.26
N GLU A 183 0.19 -12.18 -8.42
CA GLU A 183 -0.32 -12.17 -7.04
C GLU A 183 0.38 -11.11 -6.15
N ILE A 184 1.68 -10.87 -6.37
CA ILE A 184 2.41 -9.83 -5.63
C ILE A 184 1.99 -8.43 -6.04
N LEU A 185 1.82 -8.18 -7.33
CA LEU A 185 1.39 -6.88 -7.83
C LEU A 185 0.02 -6.53 -7.31
N ASP A 186 -0.90 -7.50 -7.33
CA ASP A 186 -2.20 -7.40 -6.71
C ASP A 186 -2.11 -6.99 -5.26
N ALA A 187 -1.29 -7.69 -4.47
CA ALA A 187 -1.14 -7.39 -3.06
C ALA A 187 -0.56 -5.99 -2.81
N VAL A 188 0.40 -5.54 -3.63
CA VAL A 188 0.98 -4.18 -3.57
C VAL A 188 -0.09 -3.13 -3.88
N VAL A 189 -0.90 -3.35 -4.90
CA VAL A 189 -1.98 -2.45 -5.30
C VAL A 189 -3.06 -2.38 -4.21
N ILE A 190 -3.56 -3.53 -3.77
CA ILE A 190 -4.62 -3.61 -2.75
C ILE A 190 -4.13 -3.00 -1.44
N GLY A 191 -2.91 -3.35 -1.03
CA GLY A 191 -2.30 -2.90 0.22
C GLY A 191 -1.89 -1.43 0.23
N SER A 192 -1.80 -0.76 -0.92
CA SER A 192 -1.47 0.66 -0.99
C SER A 192 -2.72 1.56 -0.99
N PHE A 193 -3.70 1.28 -1.86
CA PHE A 193 -4.85 2.17 -2.05
C PHE A 193 -5.93 2.01 -0.98
N ALA A 194 -6.37 0.78 -0.67
CA ALA A 194 -7.49 0.60 0.26
C ALA A 194 -7.16 1.10 1.69
N PRO A 195 -5.99 0.77 2.28
CA PRO A 195 -5.60 1.32 3.57
C PRO A 195 -5.44 2.84 3.56
N CYS A 196 -4.97 3.42 2.44
CA CYS A 196 -4.83 4.87 2.32
C CYS A 196 -6.19 5.56 2.49
N HIS A 197 -7.21 5.11 1.75
CA HIS A 197 -8.55 5.70 1.87
C HIS A 197 -9.13 5.50 3.27
N ALA A 198 -8.98 4.32 3.87
CA ALA A 198 -9.46 4.05 5.22
C ALA A 198 -8.82 4.98 6.26
N ILE A 199 -7.50 5.15 6.21
CA ILE A 199 -6.77 6.06 7.12
C ILE A 199 -7.20 7.51 6.89
N CYS A 200 -7.30 7.96 5.63
CA CYS A 200 -7.76 9.32 5.31
C CYS A 200 -9.16 9.61 5.86
N VAL A 201 -10.10 8.67 5.69
CA VAL A 201 -11.45 8.77 6.23
C VAL A 201 -11.43 8.82 7.76
N ALA A 202 -10.63 7.96 8.40
CA ALA A 202 -10.48 7.98 9.85
C ALA A 202 -9.95 9.32 10.35
N ILE A 203 -8.86 9.85 9.75
CA ILE A 203 -8.31 11.16 10.09
C ILE A 203 -9.37 12.24 9.91
N LEU A 204 -10.09 12.27 8.78
CA LEU A 204 -11.12 13.26 8.51
C LEU A 204 -12.23 13.21 9.58
N LEU A 205 -12.80 12.04 9.85
CA LEU A 205 -13.88 11.87 10.81
C LEU A 205 -13.45 12.18 12.25
N ILE A 206 -12.22 11.85 12.62
CA ILE A 206 -11.66 12.15 13.94
C ILE A 206 -11.42 13.65 14.09
N THR A 207 -10.76 14.29 13.12
CA THR A 207 -10.35 15.70 13.21
C THR A 207 -11.51 16.68 13.06
N THR A 208 -12.57 16.30 12.34
CA THR A 208 -13.78 17.13 12.18
C THR A 208 -14.78 17.01 13.35
N ASN A 209 -14.57 16.07 14.27
CA ASN A 209 -15.44 15.87 15.43
C ASN A 209 -14.67 16.02 16.74
N SER A 210 -14.82 17.17 17.40
CA SER A 210 -14.09 17.50 18.64
C SER A 210 -14.32 16.49 19.76
N HIS A 211 -15.54 15.97 19.92
CA HIS A 211 -15.83 14.98 20.97
C HIS A 211 -15.12 13.65 20.72
N VAL A 212 -15.12 13.16 19.49
CA VAL A 212 -14.41 11.92 19.10
C VAL A 212 -12.90 12.12 19.27
N HIS A 213 -12.36 13.24 18.79
CA HIS A 213 -10.95 13.58 18.93
C HIS A 213 -10.51 13.59 20.41
N SER A 214 -11.20 14.36 21.26
CA SER A 214 -10.86 14.46 22.69
C SER A 214 -10.99 13.13 23.42
N LYS A 215 -11.98 12.29 23.06
CA LYS A 215 -12.12 10.95 23.62
C LYS A 215 -10.95 10.06 23.23
N LEU A 216 -10.55 10.04 21.96
CA LEU A 216 -9.44 9.24 21.47
C LEU A 216 -8.11 9.67 22.11
N CYS A 217 -7.81 10.97 22.19
CA CYS A 217 -6.61 11.46 22.88
C CYS A 217 -6.58 10.98 24.34
N ARG A 218 -7.71 11.10 25.07
CA ARG A 218 -7.80 10.64 26.45
C ARG A 218 -7.62 9.13 26.59
N GLU A 219 -8.14 8.33 25.66
CA GLU A 219 -7.93 6.88 25.64
C GLU A 219 -6.45 6.53 25.44
N ILE A 220 -5.77 7.22 24.52
CA ILE A 220 -4.33 7.06 24.29
C ILE A 220 -3.54 7.47 25.54
N ASP A 221 -3.84 8.63 26.13
CA ASP A 221 -3.16 9.14 27.32
C ASP A 221 -3.34 8.20 28.53
N ASN A 222 -4.55 7.67 28.73
CA ASN A 222 -4.81 6.68 29.76
C ASN A 222 -4.04 5.38 29.51
N ALA A 223 -3.99 4.88 28.27
CA ALA A 223 -3.25 3.67 27.94
C ALA A 223 -1.74 3.83 28.19
N VAL A 224 -1.17 5.01 27.90
CA VAL A 224 0.23 5.34 28.20
C VAL A 224 0.46 5.42 29.71
N ARG A 225 -0.41 6.15 30.44
CA ARG A 225 -0.31 6.28 31.90
C ARG A 225 -0.38 4.93 32.60
N ASP A 226 -1.26 4.06 32.14
CA ASP A 226 -1.50 2.74 32.72
C ASP A 226 -0.46 1.69 32.25
N GLY A 227 0.54 2.09 31.47
CA GLY A 227 1.62 1.22 30.97
C GLY A 227 1.20 0.20 29.91
N LYS A 228 0.01 0.37 29.31
CA LYS A 228 -0.52 -0.49 28.24
C LYS A 228 -0.02 -0.09 26.85
N ALA A 229 0.48 1.13 26.71
CA ALA A 229 1.10 1.64 25.49
C ALA A 229 2.42 2.36 25.84
N LEU A 230 3.38 2.30 24.93
CA LEU A 230 4.64 3.05 25.10
C LEU A 230 4.38 4.54 24.82
N PRO A 231 4.96 5.45 25.62
CA PRO A 231 4.95 6.87 25.28
C PRO A 231 5.70 7.06 23.96
N ILE A 232 5.03 7.65 22.97
CA ILE A 232 5.69 8.03 21.73
C ILE A 232 6.61 9.21 22.08
N ASN A 233 7.93 8.97 22.12
CA ASN A 233 8.93 10.01 22.36
C ASN A 233 8.62 11.25 21.49
N GLY A 234 8.26 12.36 22.15
CA GLY A 234 7.99 13.66 21.52
C GLY A 234 6.51 14.10 21.42
N ILE A 235 5.52 13.33 21.89
CA ILE A 235 4.12 13.77 21.89
C ILE A 235 3.74 14.33 23.27
N LYS A 236 3.90 15.65 23.46
CA LYS A 236 3.01 16.40 24.34
C LYS A 236 1.80 16.78 23.50
N TRP A 237 0.65 16.15 23.74
CA TRP A 237 -0.60 16.68 23.20
C TRP A 237 -0.78 18.08 23.77
N LEU A 238 -0.63 19.11 22.94
CA LEU A 238 -1.00 20.47 23.30
C LEU A 238 -2.53 20.52 23.40
N VAL A 239 -3.06 20.07 24.53
CA VAL A 239 -4.39 20.43 25.00
C VAL A 239 -4.22 21.60 25.96
N THR A 240 -4.10 22.78 25.37
CA THR A 240 -4.35 24.09 25.98
C THR A 240 -5.03 24.88 24.88
N ALA A 241 -6.30 25.28 24.92
CA ALA A 241 -7.26 25.48 26.00
C ALA A 241 -8.66 25.03 25.55
#